data_AF-G8R3H8-F1
#
_entry.id   AF-G8R3H8-F1
#
_cell.length_a   1.000
_cell.length_b   1.000
_cell.length_c   1.000
_cell.angle_alpha   90.00
_cell.angle_beta   90.00
_cell.angle_gamma   90.00
#
_symmetry.space_group_name_H-M   'P 1'
#
loop_
_entity.id
_entity.type
_entity.pdbx_description
1 polymer ?
#
loop_
_entity_poly.entity_id
_entity_poly.type
_entity_poly.pdbx_seq_one_letter_code
_entity_poly.pdbx_strand_id
1 'polypeptide(L)'
;MNRVFFDLPAVIKYDNIPLRECLMEALRTITKTPIDQQDLSWNENCSGVLINVFRNNLGRFPSNEEYDEVRALFRENLKKLFIEEEEMFDVWPGVQNVFESIEKRKDWEYYLVSDYWEIGTRFILDSCGVHSGSLKMCTADNALSGSDAIQRILNGKGKSKNRGEAFLVVSSHTSTAKHIAIDQPSLTIIDHTSITSSDDVYPRFSELFAVEG
;
A
#
# COMPACT_ATOMS: atom_id res chain seq x y z
N MET A 1 -2.54 21.37 -8.09
CA MET A 1 -1.45 20.39 -7.89
C MET A 1 -2.07 19.02 -7.96
N ASN A 2 -1.64 18.25 -8.95
CA ASN A 2 -2.13 16.90 -9.19
C ASN A 2 -1.49 15.95 -8.20
N ARG A 3 -2.22 14.91 -7.81
CA ARG A 3 -1.77 13.90 -6.86
C ARG A 3 -1.96 12.52 -7.45
N VAL A 4 -0.95 11.68 -7.34
CA VAL A 4 -1.02 10.29 -7.74
C VAL A 4 -0.77 9.41 -6.53
N PHE A 5 -1.63 8.46 -6.29
CA PHE A 5 -1.48 7.42 -5.29
C PHE A 5 -1.19 6.13 -6.03
N PHE A 6 -0.05 5.50 -5.76
CA PHE A 6 0.27 4.17 -6.27
C PHE A 6 0.01 3.18 -5.16
N ASP A 7 -0.91 2.25 -5.38
CA ASP A 7 -1.01 1.09 -4.50
C ASP A 7 0.28 0.26 -4.61
N LEU A 8 0.77 -0.32 -3.52
CA LEU A 8 2.04 -1.06 -3.52
C LEU A 8 2.07 -2.19 -4.58
N PRO A 9 1.00 -2.99 -4.76
CA PRO A 9 0.88 -3.96 -5.86
C PRO A 9 0.94 -3.37 -7.28
N ALA A 10 0.66 -2.07 -7.43
CA ALA A 10 0.85 -1.36 -8.70
C ALA A 10 2.29 -0.90 -8.91
N VAL A 11 3.20 -1.23 -7.99
CA VAL A 11 4.64 -0.92 -8.06
C VAL A 11 5.46 -2.20 -7.99
N ILE A 12 5.09 -3.10 -7.08
CA ILE A 12 5.74 -4.38 -6.81
C ILE A 12 4.77 -5.52 -7.13
N LYS A 13 5.23 -6.52 -7.88
CA LYS A 13 4.58 -7.81 -8.11
C LYS A 13 4.90 -8.73 -6.94
N TYR A 14 3.86 -9.23 -6.26
CA TYR A 14 3.98 -10.20 -5.16
C TYR A 14 2.65 -10.88 -4.86
N ASP A 15 2.70 -12.05 -4.22
CA ASP A 15 1.53 -12.69 -3.60
C ASP A 15 1.33 -12.14 -2.18
N ASN A 16 0.09 -11.76 -1.85
CA ASN A 16 -0.24 -11.25 -0.53
C ASN A 16 -0.44 -12.36 0.50
N ILE A 17 -0.68 -13.61 0.10
CA ILE A 17 -0.95 -14.73 1.02
C ILE A 17 0.24 -14.96 1.97
N PRO A 18 1.50 -15.09 1.49
CA PRO A 18 2.64 -15.28 2.37
C PRO A 18 2.89 -14.10 3.33
N LEU A 19 2.61 -12.87 2.88
CA LEU A 19 2.72 -11.67 3.71
C LEU A 19 1.66 -11.62 4.81
N ARG A 20 0.44 -12.08 4.52
CA ARG A 20 -0.62 -12.23 5.52
C ARG A 20 -0.21 -13.25 6.58
N GLU A 21 0.38 -14.37 6.18
CA GLU A 21 0.90 -15.36 7.15
C GLU A 21 2.00 -14.79 8.04
N CYS A 22 2.88 -13.92 7.52
CA CYS A 22 3.87 -13.23 8.37
C CYS A 22 3.21 -12.40 9.49
N LEU A 23 2.09 -11.73 9.19
CA LEU A 23 1.32 -10.98 10.18
C LEU A 23 0.60 -11.91 11.15
N MET A 24 -0.01 -12.98 10.64
CA MET A 24 -0.70 -13.99 11.46
C MET A 24 0.23 -14.62 12.47
N GLU A 25 1.43 -14.98 12.06
CA GLU A 25 2.45 -15.58 12.92
C GLU A 25 2.88 -14.60 14.04
N ALA A 26 3.07 -13.32 13.69
CA ALA A 26 3.37 -12.27 14.66
C ALA A 26 2.23 -12.10 15.69
N LEU A 27 0.98 -12.05 15.22
CA LEU A 27 -0.20 -11.92 16.08
C LEU A 27 -0.35 -13.13 17.01
N ARG A 28 -0.27 -14.36 16.48
CA ARG A 28 -0.36 -15.60 17.28
C ARG A 28 0.71 -15.66 18.36
N THR A 29 1.93 -15.20 18.05
CA THR A 29 3.05 -15.14 19.00
C THR A 29 2.74 -14.22 20.18
N ILE A 30 2.21 -13.02 19.92
CA ILE A 30 1.94 -12.01 20.95
C ILE A 30 0.65 -12.31 21.73
N THR A 31 -0.44 -12.62 21.03
CA THR A 31 -1.73 -12.86 21.70
C THR A 31 -1.78 -14.20 22.43
N LYS A 32 -0.96 -15.18 22.00
CA LYS A 32 -0.99 -16.57 22.48
C LYS A 32 -2.37 -17.21 22.37
N THR A 33 -3.17 -16.73 21.42
CA THR A 33 -4.50 -17.26 21.12
C THR A 33 -4.54 -17.85 19.71
N PRO A 34 -5.39 -18.88 19.48
CA PRO A 34 -5.70 -19.29 18.12
C PRO A 34 -6.32 -18.13 17.35
N ILE A 35 -5.81 -17.86 16.16
CA ILE A 35 -6.36 -16.89 15.23
C ILE A 35 -6.51 -17.59 13.88
N ASP A 36 -7.75 -17.75 13.43
CA ASP A 36 -8.06 -18.25 12.10
C ASP A 36 -7.98 -17.09 11.09
N GLN A 37 -7.34 -17.35 9.96
CA GLN A 37 -7.19 -16.39 8.88
C GLN A 37 -8.54 -16.02 8.23
N GLN A 38 -9.51 -16.95 8.27
CA GLN A 38 -10.84 -16.78 7.66
C GLN A 38 -11.72 -15.78 8.43
N ASP A 39 -11.45 -15.59 9.72
CA ASP A 39 -12.20 -14.68 10.59
C ASP A 39 -11.75 -13.22 10.44
N LEU A 40 -10.71 -12.96 9.64
CA LEU A 40 -10.12 -11.64 9.48
C LEU A 40 -10.62 -10.92 8.23
N SER A 41 -10.97 -9.65 8.42
CA SER A 41 -11.25 -8.73 7.34
C SER A 41 -9.94 -8.20 6.75
N TRP A 42 -9.50 -8.78 5.64
CA TRP A 42 -8.33 -8.32 4.88
C TRP A 42 -8.57 -7.07 4.03
N ASN A 43 -9.68 -6.37 4.28
CA ASN A 43 -9.98 -5.07 3.69
C ASN A 43 -9.30 -3.93 4.47
N GLU A 44 -8.80 -4.23 5.66
CA GLU A 44 -8.00 -3.33 6.48
C GLU A 44 -6.51 -3.55 6.26
N ASN A 45 -5.71 -2.56 6.62
CA ASN A 45 -4.26 -2.71 6.66
C ASN A 45 -3.80 -3.47 7.92
N CYS A 46 -2.50 -3.75 8.04
CA CYS A 46 -1.94 -4.49 9.19
C CYS A 46 -2.34 -3.92 10.55
N SER A 47 -2.46 -2.60 10.69
CA SER A 47 -2.90 -1.97 11.94
C SER A 47 -4.37 -2.23 12.23
N GLY A 48 -5.23 -2.12 11.22
CA GLY A 48 -6.65 -2.44 11.39
C GLY A 48 -6.85 -3.90 11.78
N VAL A 49 -6.18 -4.82 11.07
CA VAL A 49 -6.21 -6.26 11.39
C VAL A 49 -5.74 -6.53 12.81
N LEU A 50 -4.61 -5.95 13.23
CA LEU A 50 -4.10 -6.07 14.59
C LEU A 50 -5.14 -5.60 15.62
N ILE A 51 -5.68 -4.39 15.45
CA ILE A 51 -6.68 -3.84 16.38
C ILE A 51 -7.92 -4.74 16.44
N ASN A 52 -8.40 -5.24 15.30
CA ASN A 52 -9.55 -6.11 15.25
C ASN A 52 -9.32 -7.46 15.94
N VAL A 53 -8.14 -8.06 15.77
CA VAL A 53 -7.77 -9.27 16.51
C VAL A 53 -7.79 -9.04 18.01
N PHE A 54 -7.18 -7.95 18.49
CA PHE A 54 -7.19 -7.65 19.92
C PHE A 54 -8.60 -7.41 20.45
N ARG A 55 -9.43 -6.68 19.71
CA ARG A 55 -10.81 -6.39 20.13
C ARG A 55 -11.68 -7.63 20.13
N ASN A 56 -11.62 -8.44 19.08
CA ASN A 56 -12.52 -9.58 18.89
C ASN A 56 -12.09 -10.78 19.74
N ASN A 57 -10.77 -11.01 19.88
CA ASN A 57 -10.26 -12.22 20.53
C ASN A 57 -9.89 -11.99 22.00
N LEU A 58 -9.53 -10.74 22.38
CA LEU A 58 -9.11 -10.40 23.74
C LEU A 58 -10.03 -9.38 24.42
N GLY A 59 -11.04 -8.84 23.73
CA GLY A 59 -12.01 -7.89 24.29
C GLY A 59 -11.43 -6.53 24.65
N ARG A 60 -10.25 -6.16 24.13
CA ARG A 60 -9.54 -4.92 24.47
C ARG A 60 -8.75 -4.38 23.29
N PHE A 61 -8.23 -3.17 23.42
CA PHE A 61 -7.21 -2.64 22.50
C PHE A 61 -5.82 -3.19 22.87
N PRO A 62 -4.89 -3.28 21.90
CA PRO A 62 -3.48 -3.55 22.20
C PRO A 62 -2.88 -2.42 23.05
N SER A 63 -1.90 -2.73 23.88
CA SER A 63 -1.00 -1.69 24.42
C SER A 63 -0.05 -1.19 23.31
N ASN A 64 0.65 -0.09 23.57
CA ASN A 64 1.65 0.40 22.61
C ASN A 64 2.79 -0.60 22.46
N GLU A 65 3.21 -1.24 23.55
CA GLU A 65 4.26 -2.26 23.56
C GLU A 65 3.85 -3.47 22.71
N GLU A 66 2.63 -3.97 22.88
CA GLU A 66 2.12 -5.09 22.07
C GLU A 66 2.03 -4.74 20.58
N TYR A 67 1.60 -3.51 20.28
CA TYR A 67 1.54 -3.01 18.91
C TYR A 67 2.93 -2.97 18.25
N ASP A 68 3.91 -2.41 18.95
CA ASP A 68 5.29 -2.32 18.47
C ASP A 68 5.95 -3.70 18.36
N GLU A 69 5.67 -4.62 19.28
CA GLU A 69 6.15 -6.00 19.24
C GLU A 69 5.61 -6.78 18.03
N VAL A 70 4.30 -6.69 17.75
CA VAL A 70 3.71 -7.33 16.54
C VAL A 70 4.35 -6.75 15.27
N ARG A 71 4.52 -5.43 15.20
CA ARG A 71 5.17 -4.77 14.06
C ARG A 71 6.61 -5.24 13.86
N ALA A 72 7.37 -5.39 14.94
CA ALA A 72 8.74 -5.88 14.90
C ALA A 72 8.81 -7.34 14.41
N LEU A 73 7.98 -8.22 14.98
CA LEU A 73 7.91 -9.63 14.59
C LEU A 73 7.45 -9.81 13.14
N PHE A 74 6.48 -9.03 12.69
CA PHE A 74 6.07 -9.03 11.28
C PHE A 74 7.25 -8.75 10.35
N ARG A 75 8.06 -7.73 10.66
CA ARG A 75 9.26 -7.41 9.87
C ARG A 75 10.28 -8.55 9.90
N GLU A 76 10.48 -9.20 11.04
CA GLU A 76 11.40 -10.33 11.14
C GLU A 76 10.93 -11.52 10.31
N ASN A 77 9.63 -11.84 10.35
CA ASN A 77 9.02 -12.89 9.55
C ASN A 77 9.14 -12.57 8.04
N LEU A 78 8.88 -11.32 7.66
CA LEU A 78 9.05 -10.83 6.29
C LEU A 78 10.48 -11.02 5.78
N LYS A 79 11.48 -10.71 6.61
CA LYS A 79 12.89 -10.91 6.26
C LYS A 79 13.25 -12.37 6.08
N LYS A 80 12.75 -13.26 6.95
CA LYS A 80 12.99 -14.70 6.83
C LYS A 80 12.38 -15.24 5.55
N LEU A 81 11.13 -14.87 5.28
CA LEU A 81 10.43 -15.26 4.07
C LEU A 81 11.18 -14.83 2.81
N PHE A 82 11.66 -13.58 2.76
CA PHE A 82 12.47 -13.10 1.64
C PHE A 82 13.79 -13.86 1.45
N ILE A 83 14.42 -14.34 2.53
CA ILE A 83 15.64 -15.17 2.43
C ILE A 83 15.32 -16.56 1.89
N GLU A 84 14.14 -17.09 2.19
CA GLU A 84 13.69 -18.42 1.77
C GLU A 84 13.17 -18.42 0.32
N GLU A 85 12.63 -17.29 -0.15
CA GLU A 85 12.04 -17.12 -1.48
C GLU A 85 12.72 -15.99 -2.27
N GLU A 86 13.77 -16.36 -3.03
CA GLU A 86 14.67 -15.42 -3.73
C GLU A 86 13.99 -14.52 -4.79
N GLU A 87 12.79 -14.89 -5.25
CA GLU A 87 12.01 -14.16 -6.27
C GLU A 87 10.63 -13.68 -5.76
N MET A 88 10.49 -13.48 -4.45
CA MET A 88 9.18 -13.13 -3.85
C MET A 88 8.64 -11.76 -4.31
N PHE A 89 9.53 -10.80 -4.57
CA PHE A 89 9.17 -9.44 -4.93
C PHE A 89 9.87 -9.02 -6.23
N ASP A 90 9.09 -8.58 -7.21
CA ASP A 90 9.62 -8.02 -8.46
C ASP A 90 9.01 -6.64 -8.74
N VAL A 91 9.74 -5.75 -9.40
CA VAL A 91 9.22 -4.43 -9.76
C VAL A 91 8.45 -4.53 -11.07
N TRP A 92 7.33 -3.82 -11.20
CA TRP A 92 6.70 -3.67 -12.51
C TRP A 92 7.65 -2.97 -13.50
N PRO A 93 8.01 -3.60 -14.64
CA PRO A 93 8.94 -3.03 -15.60
C PRO A 93 8.45 -1.67 -16.11
N GLY A 94 9.21 -0.60 -15.86
CA GLY A 94 8.86 0.75 -16.30
C GLY A 94 8.24 1.66 -15.25
N VAL A 95 7.91 1.17 -14.04
CA VAL A 95 7.37 2.02 -12.96
C VAL A 95 8.33 3.15 -12.57
N GLN A 96 9.64 2.88 -12.55
CA GLN A 96 10.67 3.88 -12.24
C GLN A 96 10.64 5.05 -13.25
N ASN A 97 10.40 4.76 -14.53
CA ASN A 97 10.29 5.80 -15.56
C ASN A 97 9.07 6.71 -15.32
N VAL A 98 7.99 6.16 -14.76
CA VAL A 98 6.81 6.95 -14.37
C VAL A 98 7.14 7.82 -13.16
N PHE A 99 7.82 7.29 -12.15
CA PHE A 99 8.26 8.09 -10.99
C PHE A 99 9.17 9.24 -11.41
N GLU A 100 10.21 8.97 -12.19
CA GLU A 100 11.10 10.01 -12.72
C GLU A 100 10.36 11.06 -13.57
N SER A 101 9.33 10.63 -14.30
CA SER A 101 8.48 11.54 -15.05
C SER A 101 7.71 12.46 -14.11
N ILE A 102 7.11 11.93 -13.05
CA ILE A 102 6.37 12.73 -12.06
C ILE A 102 7.32 13.71 -11.36
N GLU A 103 8.50 13.26 -10.93
CA GLU A 103 9.50 14.09 -10.23
C GLU A 103 9.96 15.31 -11.04
N LYS A 104 9.96 15.22 -12.37
CA LYS A 104 10.30 16.33 -13.28
C LYS A 104 9.20 17.41 -13.35
N ARG A 105 8.02 17.19 -12.76
CA ARG A 105 6.85 18.10 -12.82
C ARG A 105 6.58 18.75 -11.46
N LYS A 106 6.65 20.09 -11.42
CA LYS A 106 6.52 20.87 -10.16
C LYS A 106 5.11 20.90 -9.58
N ASP A 107 4.10 20.60 -10.39
CA ASP A 107 2.69 20.63 -10.04
C ASP A 107 2.13 19.24 -9.74
N TRP A 108 3.00 18.22 -9.56
CA TRP A 108 2.62 16.86 -9.22
C TRP A 108 3.24 16.43 -7.89
N GLU A 109 2.47 15.70 -7.10
CA GLU A 109 2.95 14.91 -5.97
C GLU A 109 2.54 13.46 -6.18
N TYR A 110 3.35 12.51 -5.72
CA TYR A 110 2.98 11.12 -5.72
C TYR A 110 3.27 10.46 -4.37
N TYR A 111 2.46 9.45 -4.09
CA TYR A 111 2.39 8.76 -2.83
C TYR A 111 2.35 7.25 -3.11
N LEU A 112 3.02 6.47 -2.29
CA LEU A 112 2.80 5.03 -2.21
C LEU A 112 1.75 4.77 -1.13
N VAL A 113 0.77 3.93 -1.43
CA VAL A 113 -0.22 3.43 -0.49
C VAL A 113 0.10 1.97 -0.22
N SER A 114 0.23 1.61 1.05
CA SER A 114 0.59 0.26 1.44
C SER A 114 -0.23 -0.17 2.64
N ASP A 115 -0.74 -1.40 2.58
CA ASP A 115 -1.42 -2.03 3.71
C ASP A 115 -0.44 -2.50 4.80
N TYR A 116 0.87 -2.36 4.59
CA TYR A 116 1.90 -2.71 5.56
C TYR A 116 2.37 -1.49 6.35
N TRP A 117 3.02 -1.73 7.49
CA TRP A 117 3.78 -0.69 8.18
C TRP A 117 4.95 -0.22 7.34
N GLU A 118 5.36 1.03 7.55
CA GLU A 118 6.43 1.72 6.83
C GLU A 118 7.71 0.89 6.79
N ILE A 119 8.02 0.23 7.90
CA ILE A 119 9.22 -0.58 8.03
C ILE A 119 9.20 -1.84 7.14
N GLY A 120 8.02 -2.42 6.91
CA GLY A 120 7.82 -3.55 6.02
C GLY A 120 7.74 -3.09 4.56
N THR A 121 6.97 -2.03 4.29
CA THR A 121 6.89 -1.42 2.96
C THR A 121 8.27 -1.03 2.44
N ARG A 122 9.08 -0.36 3.27
CA ARG A 122 10.44 0.05 2.91
C ARG A 122 11.32 -1.16 2.59
N PHE A 123 11.24 -2.21 3.39
CA PHE A 123 11.99 -3.44 3.15
C PHE A 123 11.68 -4.04 1.78
N ILE A 124 10.39 -4.13 1.41
CA ILE A 124 9.94 -4.64 0.09
C ILE A 124 10.47 -3.76 -1.05
N LEU A 125 10.37 -2.43 -0.92
CA LEU A 125 10.89 -1.52 -1.95
C LEU A 125 12.41 -1.65 -2.12
N ASP A 126 13.14 -1.70 -1.00
CA ASP A 126 14.60 -1.78 -0.99
C ASP A 126 15.08 -3.12 -1.56
N SER A 127 14.38 -4.23 -1.29
CA SER A 127 14.73 -5.55 -1.86
C SER A 127 14.63 -5.58 -3.38
N CYS A 128 13.80 -4.72 -3.96
CA CYS A 128 13.60 -4.63 -5.41
C CYS A 128 14.33 -3.44 -6.06
N GLY A 129 15.14 -2.69 -5.29
CA GLY A 129 15.87 -1.52 -5.79
C GLY A 129 14.99 -0.32 -6.15
N VAL A 130 13.75 -0.26 -5.65
CA VAL A 130 12.86 0.89 -5.86
C VAL A 130 13.22 1.99 -4.88
N HIS A 131 13.93 3.00 -5.39
CA HIS A 131 14.32 4.16 -4.60
C HIS A 131 13.81 5.44 -5.24
N SER A 132 13.17 6.27 -4.42
CA SER A 132 12.79 7.62 -4.82
C SER A 132 12.81 8.54 -3.59
N GLY A 133 13.64 9.59 -3.66
CA GLY A 133 13.84 10.52 -2.54
C GLY A 133 12.63 11.39 -2.23
N SER A 134 11.70 11.52 -3.18
CA SER A 134 10.45 12.28 -3.03
C SER A 134 9.21 11.40 -2.78
N LEU A 135 9.35 10.08 -2.78
CA LEU A 135 8.22 9.18 -2.55
C LEU A 135 7.72 9.29 -1.11
N LYS A 136 6.50 9.81 -0.96
CA LYS A 136 5.78 9.85 0.31
C LYS A 136 5.02 8.55 0.50
N MET A 137 4.95 8.03 1.71
CA MET A 137 4.28 6.74 1.97
C MET A 137 3.07 6.91 2.89
N CYS A 138 2.01 6.20 2.55
CA CYS A 138 0.75 6.11 3.26
C CYS A 138 0.61 4.67 3.73
N THR A 139 1.00 4.41 4.98
CA THR A 139 1.22 3.07 5.51
C THR A 139 0.29 2.80 6.69
N ALA A 140 0.33 1.58 7.20
CA ALA A 140 -0.42 1.17 8.38
C ALA A 140 -0.06 1.98 9.65
N ASP A 141 1.09 2.65 9.71
CA ASP A 141 1.44 3.53 10.85
C ASP A 141 0.50 4.73 10.99
N ASN A 142 -0.06 5.21 9.87
CA ASN A 142 -0.70 6.52 9.80
C ASN A 142 -2.22 6.46 9.56
N ALA A 143 -2.77 5.28 9.29
CA ALA A 143 -4.19 5.06 9.00
C ALA A 143 -4.57 3.59 9.26
N LEU A 144 -5.87 3.28 9.31
CA LEU A 144 -6.37 1.90 9.45
C LEU A 144 -6.77 1.24 8.13
N SER A 145 -6.79 2.02 7.05
CA SER A 145 -6.98 1.55 5.68
C SER A 145 -6.27 2.46 4.68
N GLY A 146 -6.01 1.95 3.47
CA GLY A 146 -5.53 2.78 2.37
C GLY A 146 -6.47 3.93 2.02
N SER A 147 -7.79 3.71 2.12
CA SER A 147 -8.81 4.75 1.86
C SER A 147 -8.74 5.90 2.86
N ASP A 148 -8.62 5.62 4.16
CA ASP A 148 -8.46 6.64 5.21
C ASP A 148 -7.16 7.44 5.00
N ALA A 149 -6.06 6.76 4.66
CA ALA A 149 -4.78 7.41 4.40
C ALA A 149 -4.87 8.42 3.24
N ILE A 150 -5.47 8.01 2.12
CA ILE A 150 -5.70 8.88 0.96
C ILE A 150 -6.61 10.06 1.33
N GLN A 151 -7.70 9.81 2.07
CA GLN A 151 -8.63 10.86 2.49
C GLN A 151 -7.95 11.94 3.33
N ARG A 152 -7.10 11.54 4.30
CA ARG A 152 -6.35 12.50 5.13
C ARG A 152 -5.48 13.43 4.28
N ILE A 153 -4.88 12.93 3.21
CA ILE A 153 -4.05 13.72 2.28
C ILE A 153 -4.90 14.64 1.41
N LEU A 154 -6.02 14.14 0.89
CA LEU A 154 -6.94 14.93 0.07
C LEU A 154 -7.59 16.07 0.87
N ASN A 155 -7.93 15.81 2.14
CA ASN A 155 -8.59 16.77 3.03
C ASN A 155 -7.61 17.70 3.77
N GLY A 156 -6.36 17.27 3.98
CA GLY A 156 -5.36 17.98 4.79
C GLY A 156 -4.77 19.26 4.17
N LYS A 157 -5.05 19.55 2.90
CA LYS A 157 -4.68 20.84 2.27
C LYS A 157 -5.96 21.66 2.08
N GLY A 158 -6.04 22.78 2.79
CA GLY A 158 -7.24 23.63 2.96
C GLY A 158 -7.97 24.02 1.68
N LYS A 159 -9.16 24.62 1.84
CA LYS A 159 -10.15 25.09 0.85
C LYS A 159 -9.56 25.98 -0.28
N SER A 160 -8.62 25.47 -1.05
CA SER A 160 -8.04 26.14 -2.21
C SER A 160 -8.96 25.91 -3.41
N LYS A 161 -9.28 27.00 -4.10
CA LYS A 161 -10.13 27.01 -5.30
C LYS A 161 -9.53 26.25 -6.49
N ASN A 162 -8.25 25.86 -6.45
CA ASN A 162 -7.58 25.04 -7.46
C ASN A 162 -7.22 23.67 -6.88
N ARG A 163 -8.21 22.77 -6.78
CA ARG A 163 -7.93 21.35 -6.55
C ARG A 163 -7.45 20.76 -7.87
N GLY A 164 -6.18 20.39 -7.93
CA GLY A 164 -5.70 19.56 -9.05
C GLY A 164 -6.34 18.17 -8.98
N GLU A 165 -6.13 17.39 -10.02
CA GLU A 165 -6.71 16.06 -10.15
C GLU A 165 -6.05 15.07 -9.18
N ALA A 166 -6.79 14.05 -8.77
CA ALA A 166 -6.30 12.99 -7.92
C ALA A 166 -6.48 11.65 -8.64
N PHE A 167 -5.41 10.87 -8.71
CA PHE A 167 -5.38 9.58 -9.38
C PHE A 167 -4.98 8.49 -8.39
N LEU A 168 -5.60 7.32 -8.47
CA LEU A 168 -5.16 6.12 -7.78
C LEU A 168 -4.83 5.06 -8.83
N VAL A 169 -3.55 4.69 -8.89
CA VAL A 169 -3.06 3.63 -9.75
C VAL A 169 -3.07 2.32 -8.96
N VAL A 170 -3.78 1.33 -9.49
CA VAL A 170 -3.98 0.01 -8.88
C VAL A 170 -3.54 -1.11 -9.82
N SER A 171 -3.42 -2.32 -9.29
CA SER A 171 -3.32 -3.56 -10.06
C SER A 171 -4.62 -4.36 -9.88
N SER A 172 -5.21 -4.83 -10.98
CA SER A 172 -6.42 -5.67 -11.04
C SER A 172 -6.45 -6.91 -10.13
N HIS A 173 -5.30 -7.30 -9.56
CA HIS A 173 -5.18 -8.45 -8.67
C HIS A 173 -5.37 -8.15 -7.19
N THR A 174 -5.71 -6.90 -6.81
CA THR A 174 -5.66 -6.47 -5.39
C THR A 174 -6.98 -5.97 -4.85
N SER A 175 -7.27 -6.35 -3.61
CA SER A 175 -8.50 -5.98 -2.88
C SER A 175 -8.57 -4.48 -2.57
N THR A 176 -7.42 -3.82 -2.48
CA THR A 176 -7.26 -2.40 -2.12
C THR A 176 -8.00 -1.48 -3.09
N ALA A 177 -8.01 -1.79 -4.40
CA ALA A 177 -8.75 -1.05 -5.42
C ALA A 177 -10.28 -1.04 -5.20
N LYS A 178 -10.85 -2.16 -4.76
CA LYS A 178 -12.31 -2.33 -4.63
C LYS A 178 -12.90 -1.51 -3.49
N HIS A 179 -12.13 -1.28 -2.42
CA HIS A 179 -12.61 -0.54 -1.25
C HIS A 179 -12.38 0.97 -1.35
N ILE A 180 -11.32 1.41 -2.05
CA ILE A 180 -11.04 2.85 -2.19
C ILE A 180 -12.01 3.53 -3.16
N ALA A 181 -12.50 2.81 -4.18
CA ALA A 181 -13.41 3.35 -5.21
C ALA A 181 -14.78 3.80 -4.70
N ILE A 182 -15.28 3.14 -3.65
CA ILE A 182 -16.67 3.28 -3.21
C ILE A 182 -16.89 4.63 -2.50
N ASP A 183 -15.85 5.21 -1.91
CA ASP A 183 -16.00 6.35 -0.99
C ASP A 183 -15.57 7.70 -1.57
N GLN A 184 -15.08 7.80 -2.82
CA GLN A 184 -14.43 9.02 -3.33
C GLN A 184 -14.77 9.37 -4.81
N PRO A 185 -15.81 10.16 -5.09
CA PRO A 185 -16.19 10.54 -6.45
C PRO A 185 -15.19 11.47 -7.17
N SER A 186 -14.19 12.01 -6.46
CA SER A 186 -13.15 12.90 -7.01
C SER A 186 -11.80 12.22 -7.30
N LEU A 187 -11.73 10.90 -7.16
CA LEU A 187 -10.51 10.12 -7.39
C LEU A 187 -10.66 9.32 -8.69
N THR A 188 -9.79 9.57 -9.65
CA THR A 188 -9.74 8.79 -10.89
C THR A 188 -8.95 7.51 -10.64
N ILE A 189 -9.60 6.35 -10.77
CA ILE A 189 -8.92 5.06 -10.59
C ILE A 189 -8.39 4.59 -11.94
N ILE A 190 -7.10 4.29 -11.96
CA ILE A 190 -6.38 3.78 -13.12
C ILE A 190 -5.90 2.38 -12.79
N ASP A 191 -6.46 1.39 -13.47
CA ASP A 191 -5.94 0.03 -13.42
C ASP A 191 -4.83 -0.11 -14.48
N HIS A 192 -3.57 -0.10 -14.05
CA HIS A 192 -2.46 -0.05 -14.99
C HIS A 192 -2.37 -1.33 -15.84
N THR A 193 -2.75 -2.49 -15.29
CA THR A 193 -2.75 -3.78 -15.99
C THR A 193 -3.82 -3.86 -17.09
N SER A 194 -4.86 -3.04 -17.00
CA SER A 194 -5.87 -2.88 -18.06
C SER A 194 -5.36 -2.00 -19.22
N ILE A 195 -4.26 -1.27 -19.03
CA ILE A 195 -3.64 -0.37 -20.02
C ILE A 195 -2.37 -0.99 -20.62
N THR A 196 -1.67 -1.86 -19.86
CA THR A 196 -0.45 -2.53 -20.32
C THR A 196 -0.70 -3.32 -21.61
N SER A 197 0.13 -3.09 -22.63
CA SER A 197 0.18 -3.92 -23.83
C SER A 197 0.80 -5.29 -23.54
N SER A 198 0.76 -6.20 -24.52
CA SER A 198 1.49 -7.47 -24.47
C SER A 198 2.92 -7.23 -23.99
N ASP A 199 3.34 -7.97 -22.96
CA ASP A 199 4.66 -7.99 -22.28
C ASP A 199 4.70 -7.42 -20.84
N ASP A 200 3.57 -7.16 -20.18
CA ASP A 200 3.51 -6.75 -18.76
C ASP A 200 4.36 -5.51 -18.42
N VAL A 201 4.57 -4.63 -19.40
CA VAL A 201 5.32 -3.38 -19.25
C VAL A 201 4.40 -2.29 -18.76
N TYR A 202 4.81 -1.59 -17.70
CA TYR A 202 4.07 -0.50 -17.09
C TYR A 202 3.79 0.62 -18.10
N PRO A 203 2.56 1.20 -18.13
CA PRO A 203 2.23 2.23 -19.10
C PRO A 203 3.04 3.50 -18.87
N ARG A 204 3.28 4.26 -19.94
CA ARG A 204 3.98 5.54 -19.86
C ARG A 204 3.14 6.55 -19.08
N PHE A 205 3.80 7.56 -18.50
CA PHE A 205 3.12 8.65 -17.79
C PHE A 205 1.98 9.28 -18.61
N SER A 206 2.21 9.53 -19.91
CA SER A 206 1.20 10.13 -20.80
C SER A 206 0.01 9.20 -21.09
N GLU A 207 0.19 7.90 -20.95
CA GLU A 207 -0.87 6.89 -21.14
C GLU A 207 -1.69 6.75 -19.86
N LEU A 208 -1.06 6.85 -18.69
CA LEU A 208 -1.74 6.83 -17.39
C LEU A 208 -2.55 8.10 -17.14
N PHE A 209 -1.97 9.25 -17.45
CA PHE A 209 -2.52 10.55 -17.07
C PHE A 209 -2.76 11.43 -18.29
N ALA A 210 -3.39 10.87 -19.33
CA ALA A 210 -3.78 11.66 -20.50
C ALA A 210 -4.65 12.84 -20.05
N VAL A 211 -4.02 14.01 -19.90
CA VAL A 211 -4.72 15.27 -19.66
C VAL A 211 -5.28 15.66 -21.02
N GLU A 212 -6.60 15.56 -21.21
CA GLU A 212 -7.25 16.25 -22.31
C GLU A 212 -6.95 17.75 -22.12
N GLY A 213 -6.03 18.27 -22.94
CA GLY A 213 -5.64 19.67 -22.96
C GLY A 213 -6.67 20.55 -23.64
#